data_AF-A0AAE0PSR8-F1
#
_entry.id   AF-A0AAE0PSR8-F1
#
_cell.length_a   1.000
_cell.length_b   1.000
_cell.length_c   1.000
_cell.angle_alpha   90.00
_cell.angle_beta   90.00
_cell.angle_gamma   90.00
#
_symmetry.space_group_name_H-M   'P 1'
#
loop_
_entity.id
_entity.type
_entity.pdbx_description
1 polymer ?
#
loop_
_entity_poly.entity_id
_entity_poly.type
_entity_poly.pdbx_seq_one_letter_code
_entity_poly.pdbx_strand_id
1 'polypeptide(L)'
;ASGRMARVECEGVSVFLLMVLAALHHTVKVEGKMLDLAPDAVDDDFSDCRDKMLEVVTDNLLQQELTAEEQFNKIWSQHSKTCTKKIPGGTSLHTDALQAYGNAKVDFRKKFNNLVYSKGNNMTYRDEFNFKSLHFLLTDSLRLLKPKNCTTVYYGTNIMYTATLGTEVRFGKFLKPTFSKSSADENIDDEGSMFIINSCSVVNVEENVCKSEEIQALISPAEVFTVQNVKDSEHREITLNHSRFLSNHHCSFFHRSDLPPDGSSAPPLSFRILLAVMSYVLSNLLLMNATDVESSSSLTLTLLALLVESAD
;
A
#
# COMPACT_ATOMS: atom_id res chain seq x y z
N ALA A 1 50.02 60.24 19.86
CA ALA A 1 50.56 59.10 19.09
C ALA A 1 49.38 58.32 18.51
N SER A 2 49.46 58.04 17.21
CA SER A 2 48.36 57.70 16.30
C SER A 2 47.77 56.30 16.53
N GLY A 3 46.44 56.19 16.57
CA GLY A 3 45.70 54.93 16.52
C GLY A 3 45.63 54.41 15.08
N ARG A 4 46.09 53.17 14.85
CA ARG A 4 46.02 52.50 13.56
C ARG A 4 44.60 51.98 13.32
N MET A 5 43.92 52.59 12.35
CA MET A 5 42.70 52.08 11.74
C MET A 5 43.10 50.99 10.74
N ALA A 6 42.75 49.74 10.99
CA ALA A 6 42.94 48.65 10.03
C ALA A 6 41.99 48.86 8.85
N ARG A 7 42.55 49.16 7.69
CA ARG A 7 41.84 49.22 6.41
C ARG A 7 41.62 47.78 5.97
N VAL A 8 40.37 47.32 6.01
CA VAL A 8 39.99 46.05 5.38
C VAL A 8 39.92 46.31 3.87
N GLU A 9 40.94 45.88 3.14
CA GLU A 9 40.91 45.85 1.68
C GLU A 9 40.01 44.67 1.27
N CYS A 10 38.83 44.99 0.74
CA CYS A 10 38.03 44.01 0.02
C CYS A 10 38.69 43.76 -1.33
N GLU A 11 39.53 42.72 -1.41
CA GLU A 11 39.98 42.19 -2.69
C GLU A 11 38.75 41.75 -3.50
N GLY A 12 38.63 42.32 -4.70
CA GLY A 12 37.46 42.16 -5.55
C GLY A 12 37.20 40.70 -5.90
N VAL A 13 36.10 40.15 -5.40
CA VAL A 13 35.50 38.94 -5.96
C VAL A 13 35.25 39.22 -7.44
N SER A 14 36.00 38.54 -8.31
CA SER A 14 35.91 38.75 -9.76
C SER A 14 34.46 38.62 -10.21
N VAL A 15 33.95 39.62 -10.94
CA VAL A 15 32.60 39.58 -11.54
C VAL A 15 32.44 38.31 -12.39
N PHE A 16 33.54 37.80 -12.96
CA PHE A 16 33.57 36.52 -13.65
C PHE A 16 33.27 35.33 -12.72
N LEU A 17 33.79 35.34 -11.48
CA LEU A 17 33.47 34.32 -10.48
C LEU A 17 32.00 34.41 -10.06
N LEU A 18 31.44 35.60 -9.89
CA LEU A 18 30.00 35.78 -9.61
C LEU A 18 29.12 35.33 -10.78
N MET A 19 29.52 35.60 -12.03
CA MET A 19 28.83 35.14 -13.23
C MET A 19 28.91 33.62 -13.40
N VAL A 20 30.08 33.03 -13.11
CA VAL A 20 30.27 31.57 -13.12
C VAL A 20 29.47 30.91 -12.00
N LEU A 21 29.43 31.48 -10.80
CA LEU A 21 28.59 30.99 -9.71
C LEU A 21 27.11 31.12 -10.06
N ALA A 22 26.66 32.22 -10.64
CA ALA A 22 25.28 32.38 -11.12
C ALA A 22 24.93 31.40 -12.24
N ALA A 23 25.85 31.15 -13.19
CA ALA A 23 25.68 30.15 -14.24
C ALA A 23 25.71 28.71 -13.70
N LEU A 24 26.51 28.43 -12.67
CA LEU A 24 26.53 27.16 -11.95
C LEU A 24 25.23 26.97 -11.15
N HIS A 25 24.70 28.01 -10.51
CA HIS A 25 23.37 27.99 -9.88
C HIS A 25 22.25 27.73 -10.91
N HIS A 26 22.37 28.26 -12.14
CA HIS A 26 21.42 27.98 -13.22
C HIS A 26 21.54 26.59 -13.84
N THR A 27 22.61 25.84 -13.58
CA THR A 27 22.85 24.50 -14.18
C THR A 27 22.68 23.34 -13.20
N VAL A 28 22.25 23.60 -11.97
CA VAL A 28 21.75 22.53 -11.09
C VAL A 28 20.41 22.04 -11.64
N LYS A 29 20.48 21.09 -12.57
CA LYS A 29 19.34 20.34 -13.04
C LYS A 29 18.84 19.54 -11.83
N VAL A 30 17.71 19.94 -11.24
CA VAL A 30 17.09 19.20 -10.14
C VAL A 30 16.84 17.77 -10.62
N GLU A 31 17.58 16.82 -10.05
CA GLU A 31 17.42 15.39 -10.35
C GLU A 31 16.07 14.94 -9.78
N GLY A 32 15.06 14.83 -10.65
CA GLY A 32 13.71 14.50 -10.25
C GLY A 32 13.60 13.04 -9.77
N LYS A 33 12.85 12.80 -8.70
CA LYS A 33 12.58 11.47 -8.16
C LYS A 33 11.75 10.65 -9.15
N MET A 34 12.33 9.58 -9.69
CA MET A 34 11.61 8.67 -10.57
C MET A 34 10.50 7.92 -9.81
N LEU A 35 9.31 7.89 -10.39
CA LEU A 35 8.23 7.03 -9.91
C LEU A 35 8.47 5.58 -10.34
N ASP A 36 8.20 4.67 -9.42
CA ASP A 36 8.30 3.22 -9.62
C ASP A 36 7.06 2.53 -8.99
N LEU A 37 7.12 1.21 -8.83
CA LEU A 37 6.06 0.43 -8.16
C LEU A 37 6.18 0.43 -6.63
N ALA A 38 7.13 1.16 -6.05
CA ALA A 38 7.45 1.16 -4.62
C ALA A 38 7.55 -0.27 -4.05
N PRO A 39 8.59 -1.05 -4.43
CA PRO A 39 8.68 -2.47 -4.08
C PRO A 39 8.82 -2.71 -2.57
N ASP A 40 9.42 -1.76 -1.84
CA ASP A 40 9.66 -1.84 -0.40
C ASP A 40 8.51 -1.26 0.45
N ALA A 41 7.35 -1.00 -0.16
CA ALA A 41 6.20 -0.44 0.53
C ALA A 41 5.44 -1.49 1.35
N VAL A 42 5.00 -1.12 2.55
CA VAL A 42 4.00 -1.83 3.35
C VAL A 42 2.63 -1.61 2.69
N ASP A 43 2.20 -2.59 1.91
CA ASP A 43 1.04 -2.48 1.03
C ASP A 43 0.01 -3.59 1.26
N ASP A 44 0.07 -4.31 2.38
CA ASP A 44 -0.86 -5.38 2.76
C ASP A 44 -2.31 -4.90 2.72
N ASP A 45 -3.17 -5.65 2.03
CA ASP A 45 -4.59 -5.33 1.90
C ASP A 45 -5.48 -6.08 2.91
N PHE A 46 -4.88 -7.01 3.66
CA PHE A 46 -5.51 -7.83 4.70
C PHE A 46 -6.77 -8.59 4.25
N SER A 47 -7.00 -8.76 2.95
CA SER A 47 -8.23 -9.34 2.42
C SER A 47 -8.49 -10.76 2.95
N ASP A 48 -7.44 -11.56 3.13
CA ASP A 48 -7.51 -12.96 3.57
C ASP A 48 -7.42 -13.16 5.09
N CYS A 49 -7.07 -12.13 5.86
CA CYS A 49 -6.85 -12.22 7.32
C CYS A 49 -7.50 -11.08 8.11
N ARG A 50 -8.40 -10.34 7.49
CA ARG A 50 -9.00 -9.13 8.06
C ARG A 50 -9.52 -9.35 9.48
N ASP A 51 -10.35 -10.36 9.69
CA ASP A 51 -11.02 -10.58 10.98
C ASP A 51 -10.00 -10.95 12.06
N LYS A 52 -8.97 -11.73 11.69
CA LYS A 52 -7.86 -12.07 12.58
C LYS A 52 -6.98 -10.87 12.91
N MET A 53 -6.69 -10.02 11.93
CA MET A 53 -5.93 -8.79 12.15
C MET A 53 -6.73 -7.83 13.04
N LEU A 54 -8.04 -7.73 12.85
CA LEU A 54 -8.93 -6.93 13.69
C LEU A 54 -8.96 -7.43 15.14
N GLU A 55 -9.01 -8.75 15.35
CA GLU A 55 -8.92 -9.38 16.68
C GLU A 55 -7.61 -8.97 17.38
N VAL A 56 -6.45 -9.20 16.74
CA VAL A 56 -5.14 -8.85 17.31
C VAL A 56 -5.01 -7.35 17.62
N VAL A 57 -5.49 -6.50 16.71
CA VAL A 57 -5.49 -5.04 16.89
C VAL A 57 -6.35 -4.64 18.08
N THR A 58 -7.50 -5.28 18.26
CA THR A 58 -8.44 -4.98 19.34
C THR A 58 -7.95 -5.50 20.69
N ASP A 59 -7.31 -6.68 20.71
CA ASP A 59 -6.90 -7.35 21.93
C ASP A 59 -5.74 -6.65 22.63
N ASN A 60 -4.64 -6.40 21.91
CA ASN A 60 -3.45 -5.82 22.53
C ASN A 60 -2.53 -5.01 21.62
N LEU A 61 -2.50 -5.28 20.30
CA LEU A 61 -1.45 -4.73 19.45
C LEU A 61 -1.49 -3.20 19.39
N LEU A 62 -2.69 -2.62 19.24
CA LEU A 62 -2.84 -1.17 19.26
C LEU A 62 -2.36 -0.57 20.58
N GLN A 63 -2.72 -1.15 21.71
CA GLN A 63 -2.31 -0.65 23.02
C GLN A 63 -0.79 -0.73 23.21
N GLN A 64 -0.15 -1.80 22.73
CA GLN A 64 1.30 -1.95 22.74
C GLN A 64 1.99 -0.88 21.90
N GLU A 65 1.51 -0.66 20.66
CA GLU A 65 2.06 0.36 19.76
C GLU A 65 1.87 1.78 20.33
N LEU A 66 0.73 2.07 20.94
CA LEU A 66 0.48 3.34 21.64
C LEU A 66 1.41 3.52 22.85
N THR A 67 1.72 2.46 23.60
CA THR A 67 2.67 2.56 24.72
C THR A 67 4.12 2.76 24.23
N ALA A 68 4.49 2.17 23.10
CA ALA A 68 5.84 2.25 22.55
C ALA A 68 6.14 3.56 21.80
N GLU A 69 5.14 4.14 21.13
CA GLU A 69 5.33 5.32 20.27
C GLU A 69 4.63 6.56 20.84
N GLU A 70 5.38 7.41 21.56
CA GLU A 70 4.85 8.59 22.24
C GLU A 70 4.03 9.51 21.30
N GLN A 71 4.53 9.77 20.09
CA GLN A 71 3.82 10.58 19.11
C GLN A 71 2.52 9.93 18.65
N PHE A 72 2.51 8.60 18.50
CA PHE A 72 1.30 7.86 18.14
C PHE A 72 0.27 7.92 19.27
N ASN A 73 0.72 7.71 20.50
CA ASN A 73 -0.13 7.83 21.68
C ASN A 73 -0.80 9.18 21.77
N LYS A 74 -0.01 10.24 21.55
CA LYS A 74 -0.49 11.61 21.62
C LYS A 74 -1.57 11.87 20.59
N ILE A 75 -1.33 11.56 19.31
CA ILE A 75 -2.34 11.81 18.26
C ILE A 75 -3.58 10.95 18.46
N TRP A 76 -3.43 9.70 18.89
CA TRP A 76 -4.54 8.78 19.10
C TRP A 76 -5.39 9.27 20.27
N SER A 77 -4.78 9.58 21.42
CA SER A 77 -5.49 10.06 22.61
C SER A 77 -6.19 11.40 22.38
N GLN A 78 -5.63 12.28 21.55
CA GLN A 78 -6.22 13.59 21.26
C GLN A 78 -7.45 13.53 20.34
N HIS A 79 -7.49 12.55 19.43
CA HIS A 79 -8.43 12.55 18.32
C HIS A 79 -9.34 11.31 18.28
N SER A 80 -8.95 10.17 18.84
CA SER A 80 -9.83 9.00 18.97
C SER A 80 -11.02 9.29 19.88
N LYS A 81 -12.12 8.59 19.66
CA LYS A 81 -13.38 8.69 20.43
C LYS A 81 -14.02 10.09 20.42
N THR A 82 -13.52 11.01 19.59
CA THR A 82 -14.10 12.35 19.39
C THR A 82 -15.22 12.35 18.35
N CYS A 83 -15.41 11.24 17.64
CA CYS A 83 -16.42 11.11 16.60
C CYS A 83 -17.31 9.89 16.82
N THR A 84 -18.62 10.08 16.66
CA THR A 84 -19.63 9.02 16.81
C THR A 84 -20.11 8.44 15.47
N LYS A 85 -19.61 8.95 14.34
CA LYS A 85 -19.89 8.39 13.01
C LYS A 85 -19.39 6.94 12.95
N LYS A 86 -20.14 6.11 12.24
CA LYS A 86 -19.81 4.70 12.04
C LYS A 86 -19.46 4.47 10.58
N ILE A 87 -18.33 3.80 10.36
CA ILE A 87 -17.97 3.27 9.06
C ILE A 87 -18.73 1.95 8.86
N PRO A 88 -19.56 1.82 7.81
CA PRO A 88 -20.28 0.58 7.53
C PRO A 88 -19.32 -0.62 7.41
N GLY A 89 -19.61 -1.71 8.13
CA GLY A 89 -18.75 -2.90 8.18
C GLY A 89 -17.48 -2.75 9.04
N GLY A 90 -17.23 -1.56 9.59
CA GLY A 90 -16.10 -1.28 10.47
C GLY A 90 -16.48 -1.26 11.95
N THR A 91 -15.47 -1.07 12.79
CA THR A 91 -15.58 -0.86 14.25
C THR A 91 -15.34 0.60 14.60
N SER A 92 -15.53 1.00 15.88
CA SER A 92 -15.15 2.34 16.33
C SER A 92 -13.67 2.65 16.10
N LEU A 93 -12.79 1.63 16.15
CA LEU A 93 -11.36 1.80 15.88
C LEU A 93 -11.06 2.30 14.46
N HIS A 94 -11.92 1.97 13.49
CA HIS A 94 -11.76 2.43 12.11
C HIS A 94 -12.02 3.93 12.01
N THR A 95 -13.15 4.39 12.60
CA THR A 95 -13.44 5.82 12.70
C THR A 95 -12.36 6.54 13.49
N ASP A 96 -11.91 5.97 14.61
CA ASP A 96 -10.86 6.54 15.45
C ASP A 96 -9.52 6.67 14.71
N ALA A 97 -9.15 5.67 13.91
CA ALA A 97 -7.93 5.70 13.10
C ALA A 97 -7.99 6.78 12.01
N LEU A 98 -9.09 6.87 11.25
CA LEU A 98 -9.27 7.94 10.26
C LEU A 98 -9.28 9.32 10.92
N GLN A 99 -9.95 9.46 12.07
CA GLN A 99 -10.02 10.71 12.82
C GLN A 99 -8.63 11.10 13.36
N ALA A 100 -7.88 10.14 13.92
CA ALA A 100 -6.53 10.39 14.43
C ALA A 100 -5.56 10.75 13.31
N TYR A 101 -5.53 9.98 12.22
CA TYR A 101 -4.66 10.24 11.08
C TYR A 101 -5.04 11.54 10.34
N GLY A 102 -6.35 11.80 10.18
CA GLY A 102 -6.87 12.96 9.49
C GLY A 102 -6.70 14.30 10.20
N ASN A 103 -6.36 14.28 11.50
CA ASN A 103 -5.98 15.46 12.28
C ASN A 103 -4.51 15.41 12.75
N ALA A 104 -3.75 14.40 12.32
CA ALA A 104 -2.36 14.29 12.70
C ALA A 104 -1.51 15.39 12.03
N LYS A 105 -0.58 15.96 12.80
CA LYS A 105 0.37 16.95 12.28
C LYS A 105 1.23 16.37 11.15
N VAL A 106 1.76 17.27 10.32
CA VAL A 106 2.60 16.94 9.16
C VAL A 106 3.76 16.01 9.55
N ASP A 107 4.43 16.24 10.68
CA ASP A 107 5.59 15.44 11.09
C ASP A 107 5.25 13.98 11.38
N PHE A 108 4.11 13.73 12.05
CA PHE A 108 3.63 12.36 12.29
C PHE A 108 3.34 11.66 10.96
N ARG A 109 2.58 12.32 10.07
CA ARG A 109 2.23 11.74 8.76
C ARG A 109 3.47 11.48 7.90
N LYS A 110 4.48 12.35 7.97
CA LYS A 110 5.79 12.11 7.32
C LYS A 110 6.49 10.89 7.90
N LYS A 111 6.61 10.78 9.23
CA LYS A 111 7.21 9.61 9.90
C LYS A 111 6.50 8.32 9.50
N PHE A 112 5.18 8.28 9.66
CA PHE A 112 4.37 7.12 9.32
C PHE A 112 4.53 6.73 7.84
N ASN A 113 4.32 7.66 6.91
CA ASN A 113 4.42 7.34 5.48
C ASN A 113 5.82 6.99 5.00
N ASN A 114 6.88 7.50 5.65
CA ASN A 114 8.25 7.07 5.36
C ASN A 114 8.47 5.60 5.74
N LEU A 115 7.90 5.17 6.86
CA LEU A 115 7.94 3.76 7.27
C LEU A 115 7.06 2.90 6.34
N VAL A 116 5.86 3.36 5.98
CA VAL A 116 5.01 2.68 4.99
C VAL A 116 5.76 2.54 3.65
N TYR A 117 6.50 3.55 3.21
CA TYR A 117 7.24 3.49 1.94
C TYR A 117 8.46 2.55 1.93
N SER A 118 9.05 2.23 3.09
CA SER A 118 10.39 1.60 3.16
C SER A 118 10.48 0.34 4.01
N LYS A 119 9.43 -0.04 4.73
CA LYS A 119 9.46 -1.16 5.69
C LYS A 119 8.58 -2.34 5.27
N GLY A 120 8.38 -2.51 3.97
CA GLY A 120 7.63 -3.63 3.37
C GLY A 120 8.45 -4.90 3.12
N ASN A 121 9.70 -4.99 3.59
CA ASN A 121 10.36 -6.29 3.61
C ASN A 121 9.89 -7.06 4.85
N ASN A 122 9.68 -8.38 4.77
CA ASN A 122 9.24 -9.20 5.91
C ASN A 122 10.01 -8.93 7.22
N MET A 123 11.32 -8.75 7.16
CA MET A 123 12.14 -8.48 8.34
C MET A 123 11.88 -7.07 8.90
N THR A 124 11.92 -6.04 8.04
CA THR A 124 11.73 -4.65 8.46
C THR A 124 10.28 -4.34 8.82
N TYR A 125 9.31 -5.00 8.20
CA TYR A 125 7.90 -4.97 8.56
C TYR A 125 7.69 -5.49 9.98
N ARG A 126 8.28 -6.64 10.31
CA ARG A 126 8.16 -7.22 11.64
C ARG A 126 8.83 -6.34 12.69
N ASP A 127 10.09 -5.97 12.46
CA ASP A 127 10.98 -5.45 13.50
C ASP A 127 11.04 -3.92 13.58
N GLU A 128 10.69 -3.20 12.51
CA GLU A 128 10.88 -1.74 12.40
C GLU A 128 9.59 -0.96 12.07
N PHE A 129 8.53 -1.64 11.63
CA PHE A 129 7.23 -1.00 11.36
C PHE A 129 6.29 -1.08 12.57
N ASN A 130 6.38 -0.11 13.48
CA ASN A 130 5.60 -0.09 14.74
C ASN A 130 4.21 0.57 14.62
N PHE A 131 3.63 0.55 13.42
CA PHE A 131 2.34 1.17 13.11
C PHE A 131 1.38 0.20 12.40
N LYS A 132 1.46 -1.09 12.73
CA LYS A 132 0.69 -2.17 12.11
C LYS A 132 -0.80 -1.97 12.35
N SER A 133 -1.20 -1.56 13.55
CA SER A 133 -2.62 -1.30 13.86
C SER A 133 -3.16 -0.13 13.08
N LEU A 134 -2.41 0.98 13.03
CA LEU A 134 -2.82 2.17 12.27
C LEU A 134 -2.90 1.87 10.78
N HIS A 135 -1.90 1.20 10.21
CA HIS A 135 -1.90 0.80 8.81
C HIS A 135 -3.08 -0.10 8.46
N PHE A 136 -3.33 -1.14 9.28
CA PHE A 136 -4.48 -2.02 9.10
C PHE A 136 -5.80 -1.25 9.14
N LEU A 137 -6.04 -0.47 10.19
CA LEU A 137 -7.30 0.25 10.37
C LEU A 137 -7.54 1.27 9.27
N LEU A 138 -6.50 1.97 8.79
CA LEU A 138 -6.62 2.88 7.64
C LEU A 138 -6.90 2.11 6.35
N THR A 139 -6.19 1.01 6.09
CA THR A 139 -6.37 0.20 4.89
C THR A 139 -7.77 -0.41 4.82
N ASP A 140 -8.24 -1.03 5.91
CA ASP A 140 -9.58 -1.61 5.95
C ASP A 140 -10.67 -0.53 5.87
N SER A 141 -10.45 0.65 6.48
CA SER A 141 -11.37 1.79 6.33
C SER A 141 -11.50 2.21 4.86
N LEU A 142 -10.39 2.32 4.13
CA LEU A 142 -10.43 2.65 2.69
C LEU A 142 -11.15 1.59 1.87
N ARG A 143 -10.96 0.31 2.22
CA ARG A 143 -11.65 -0.82 1.57
C ARG A 143 -13.17 -0.78 1.81
N LEU A 144 -13.60 -0.50 3.04
CA LEU A 144 -15.01 -0.41 3.43
C LEU A 144 -15.71 0.82 2.84
N LEU A 145 -14.98 1.93 2.71
CA LEU A 145 -15.49 3.21 2.20
C LEU A 145 -15.25 3.40 0.70
N LYS A 146 -14.76 2.37 0.00
CA LYS A 146 -14.40 2.42 -1.41
C LYS A 146 -15.55 3.01 -2.24
N PRO A 147 -15.30 4.03 -3.07
CA PRO A 147 -16.34 4.63 -3.88
C PRO A 147 -16.81 3.68 -4.98
N LYS A 148 -18.06 3.86 -5.44
CA LYS A 148 -18.62 3.07 -6.55
C LYS A 148 -17.93 3.38 -7.88
N ASN A 149 -17.55 4.63 -8.06
CA ASN A 149 -16.89 5.14 -9.26
C ASN A 149 -15.55 5.74 -8.87
N CYS A 150 -14.61 5.72 -9.80
CA CYS A 150 -13.33 6.40 -9.63
C CYS A 150 -13.54 7.91 -9.71
N THR A 151 -12.74 8.65 -8.95
CA THR A 151 -12.84 10.10 -8.81
C THR A 151 -11.50 10.73 -9.13
N THR A 152 -11.54 11.85 -9.87
CA THR A 152 -10.36 12.66 -10.13
C THR A 152 -10.04 13.52 -8.91
N VAL A 153 -8.80 13.43 -8.43
CA VAL A 153 -8.26 14.21 -7.32
C VAL A 153 -6.86 14.71 -7.66
N TYR A 154 -6.39 15.68 -6.89
CA TYR A 154 -5.17 16.41 -7.18
C TYR A 154 -4.19 16.31 -6.02
N TYR A 155 -2.90 16.17 -6.32
CA TYR A 155 -1.87 16.13 -5.30
C TYR A 155 -0.68 16.98 -5.73
N GLY A 156 -0.46 18.08 -5.01
CA GLY A 156 0.70 18.96 -5.20
C GLY A 156 1.81 18.64 -4.21
N THR A 157 3.06 18.72 -4.66
CA THR A 157 4.24 18.53 -3.82
C THR A 157 5.44 19.28 -4.38
N ASN A 158 6.24 19.87 -3.49
CA ASN A 158 7.56 20.46 -3.79
C ASN A 158 8.63 19.42 -4.22
N ILE A 159 8.28 18.14 -4.33
CA ILE A 159 9.19 17.13 -4.87
C ILE A 159 8.98 17.05 -6.37
N MET A 160 10.05 17.32 -7.12
CA MET A 160 10.06 17.10 -8.56
C MET A 160 10.10 15.60 -8.85
N TYR A 161 9.01 15.02 -9.35
CA TYR A 161 8.96 13.62 -9.78
C TYR A 161 9.28 13.48 -11.27
N THR A 162 9.64 12.29 -11.71
CA THR A 162 9.70 11.91 -13.13
C THR A 162 8.92 10.61 -13.33
N ALA A 163 8.37 10.42 -14.52
CA ALA A 163 7.59 9.23 -14.86
C ALA A 163 7.73 8.93 -16.35
N THR A 164 7.64 7.66 -16.73
CA THR A 164 7.63 7.26 -18.14
C THR A 164 6.19 7.04 -18.59
N LEU A 165 5.81 7.68 -19.70
CA LEU A 165 4.48 7.52 -20.30
C LEU A 165 4.16 6.04 -20.54
N GLY A 166 2.96 5.61 -20.16
CA GLY A 166 2.48 4.23 -20.33
C GLY A 166 2.99 3.23 -19.28
N THR A 167 3.90 3.61 -18.39
CA THR A 167 4.36 2.72 -17.31
C THR A 167 3.40 2.71 -16.13
N GLU A 168 3.47 1.64 -15.33
CA GLU A 168 2.74 1.52 -14.07
C GLU A 168 3.58 2.05 -12.91
N VAL A 169 2.95 2.85 -12.05
CA VAL A 169 3.57 3.48 -10.88
C VAL A 169 2.66 3.34 -9.66
N ARG A 170 3.26 3.43 -8.49
CA ARG A 170 2.56 3.39 -7.20
C ARG A 170 3.29 4.28 -6.20
N PHE A 171 2.53 5.01 -5.38
CA PHE A 171 3.13 5.90 -4.40
C PHE A 171 3.78 5.16 -3.23
N GLY A 172 3.32 3.93 -2.93
CA GLY A 172 3.85 3.09 -1.85
C GLY A 172 3.62 3.67 -0.45
N LYS A 173 2.66 4.58 -0.31
CA LYS A 173 2.32 5.26 0.95
C LYS A 173 0.91 5.82 0.84
N PHE A 174 0.32 6.16 1.98
CA PHE A 174 -0.97 6.84 1.97
C PHE A 174 -0.80 8.24 1.39
N LEU A 175 -1.55 8.54 0.33
CA LEU A 175 -1.52 9.85 -0.31
C LEU A 175 -2.67 10.72 0.19
N LYS A 176 -2.40 12.00 0.43
CA LYS A 176 -3.40 12.99 0.87
C LYS A 176 -3.76 13.99 -0.25
N PRO A 177 -4.53 13.57 -1.27
CA PRO A 177 -4.93 14.50 -2.33
C PRO A 177 -6.04 15.46 -1.85
N THR A 178 -6.32 16.45 -2.68
CA THR A 178 -7.45 17.38 -2.57
C THR A 178 -8.43 17.15 -3.73
N PHE A 179 -9.68 17.55 -3.56
CA PHE A 179 -10.67 17.52 -4.65
C PHE A 179 -10.57 18.73 -5.59
N SER A 180 -9.86 19.78 -5.17
CA SER A 180 -9.60 20.98 -5.98
C SER A 180 -8.15 21.05 -6.45
N LYS A 181 -7.96 21.29 -7.75
CA LYS A 181 -6.64 21.55 -8.33
C LYS A 181 -5.99 22.78 -7.71
N SER A 182 -6.75 23.86 -7.48
CA SER A 182 -6.21 25.09 -6.87
C SER A 182 -5.68 24.85 -5.46
N SER A 183 -6.39 24.06 -4.65
CA SER A 183 -5.91 23.71 -3.31
C SER A 183 -4.69 22.79 -3.32
N ALA A 184 -4.53 21.96 -4.36
CA ALA A 184 -3.30 21.19 -4.55
C ALA A 184 -2.12 22.09 -4.94
N ASP A 185 -2.38 23.08 -5.79
CA ASP A 185 -1.42 24.05 -6.31
C ASP A 185 -0.79 24.89 -5.20
N GLU A 186 -1.60 25.31 -4.22
CA GLU A 186 -1.15 26.00 -2.99
C GLU A 186 -0.14 25.19 -2.15
N ASN A 187 0.04 23.89 -2.40
CA ASN A 187 1.07 23.06 -1.75
C ASN A 187 2.40 23.00 -2.54
N ILE A 188 2.52 23.78 -3.62
CA ILE A 188 3.71 23.86 -4.47
C ILE A 188 4.26 25.28 -4.38
N ASP A 189 5.45 25.45 -3.81
CA ASP A 189 6.04 26.76 -3.53
C ASP A 189 6.81 27.32 -4.75
N ASP A 190 7.72 26.53 -5.33
CA ASP A 190 8.59 26.95 -6.44
C ASP A 190 8.60 25.89 -7.55
N GLU A 191 9.37 24.82 -7.34
CA GLU A 191 9.53 23.68 -8.24
C GLU A 191 8.92 22.43 -7.60
N GLY A 192 8.14 21.68 -8.38
CA GLY A 192 7.46 20.51 -7.85
C GLY A 192 6.69 19.73 -8.89
N SER A 193 5.80 18.87 -8.41
CA SER A 193 4.92 18.07 -9.25
C SER A 193 3.46 18.24 -8.85
N MET A 194 2.63 18.43 -9.87
CA MET A 194 1.18 18.40 -9.79
C MET A 194 0.70 17.06 -10.34
N PHE A 195 0.08 16.25 -9.49
CA PHE A 195 -0.53 14.99 -9.91
C PHE A 195 -2.02 15.17 -10.15
N ILE A 196 -2.49 14.72 -11.31
CA ILE A 196 -3.92 14.61 -11.63
C ILE A 196 -4.24 13.11 -11.60
N ILE A 197 -4.96 12.66 -10.59
CA ILE A 197 -5.10 11.24 -10.27
C ILE A 197 -6.56 10.83 -10.41
N ASN A 198 -6.89 9.97 -11.37
CA ASN A 198 -8.17 9.27 -11.38
C ASN A 198 -8.05 8.00 -10.52
N SER A 199 -8.52 8.07 -9.27
CA SER A 199 -8.38 7.00 -8.27
C SER A 199 -9.71 6.30 -7.99
N CYS A 200 -9.66 4.99 -7.85
CA CYS A 200 -10.80 4.14 -7.46
C CYS A 200 -10.73 3.71 -5.98
N SER A 201 -9.74 4.20 -5.23
CA SER A 201 -9.57 3.96 -3.79
C SER A 201 -9.70 5.21 -2.93
N VAL A 202 -9.84 6.38 -3.56
CA VAL A 202 -9.91 7.64 -2.84
C VAL A 202 -11.16 7.72 -1.98
N VAL A 203 -10.95 8.03 -0.70
CA VAL A 203 -12.02 8.25 0.27
C VAL A 203 -11.98 9.70 0.73
N ASN A 204 -13.15 10.35 0.73
CA ASN A 204 -13.33 11.65 1.37
C ASN A 204 -13.31 11.45 2.89
N VAL A 205 -12.24 11.90 3.56
CA VAL A 205 -12.09 11.71 5.01
C VAL A 205 -13.09 12.59 5.77
N GLU A 206 -13.29 13.84 5.34
CA GLU A 206 -14.19 14.81 5.99
C GLU A 206 -15.64 14.33 6.05
N GLU A 207 -16.10 13.59 5.03
CA GLU A 207 -17.45 13.01 5.02
C GLU A 207 -17.60 11.85 6.00
N ASN A 208 -16.53 11.11 6.26
CA ASN A 208 -16.54 9.87 7.03
C ASN A 208 -16.17 10.04 8.51
N VAL A 209 -15.54 11.17 8.86
CA VAL A 209 -15.21 11.51 10.25
C VAL A 209 -15.91 12.80 10.67
N CYS A 210 -15.80 13.19 11.95
CA CYS A 210 -16.52 14.36 12.47
C CYS A 210 -15.72 15.65 12.26
N LYS A 211 -14.40 15.51 12.18
CA LYS A 211 -13.47 16.62 11.96
C LYS A 211 -12.22 16.10 11.26
N SER A 212 -11.75 16.75 10.21
CA SER A 212 -10.46 16.45 9.59
C SER A 212 -9.84 17.76 9.15
N GLU A 213 -8.99 18.35 9.99
CA GLU A 213 -8.40 19.67 9.71
C GLU A 213 -7.19 19.60 8.77
N GLU A 214 -6.58 18.41 8.66
CA GLU A 214 -5.25 18.28 8.07
C GLU A 214 -5.25 17.57 6.71
N ILE A 215 -6.30 16.80 6.38
CA ILE A 215 -6.49 16.16 5.07
C ILE A 215 -7.97 16.18 4.66
N GLN A 216 -8.21 16.31 3.36
CA GLN A 216 -9.54 16.17 2.76
C GLN A 216 -9.82 14.73 2.34
N ALA A 217 -8.85 14.10 1.69
CA ALA A 217 -8.99 12.77 1.12
C ALA A 217 -7.76 11.90 1.36
N LEU A 218 -7.94 10.58 1.18
CA LEU A 218 -6.91 9.58 1.39
C LEU A 218 -6.96 8.51 0.30
N ILE A 219 -5.79 8.14 -0.24
CA ILE A 219 -5.61 7.05 -1.21
C ILE A 219 -4.74 5.95 -0.59
N SER A 220 -5.07 4.69 -0.91
CA SER A 220 -4.36 3.51 -0.41
C SER A 220 -2.94 3.38 -0.97
N PRO A 221 -1.97 2.89 -0.18
CA PRO A 221 -0.63 2.57 -0.68
C PRO A 221 -0.60 1.47 -1.75
N ALA A 222 -1.66 0.66 -1.87
CA ALA A 222 -1.74 -0.50 -2.77
C ALA A 222 -2.36 -0.20 -4.15
N GLU A 223 -2.78 1.05 -4.42
CA GLU A 223 -3.35 1.41 -5.72
C GLU A 223 -2.24 1.69 -6.76
N VAL A 224 -2.28 0.96 -7.87
CA VAL A 224 -1.37 1.12 -9.01
C VAL A 224 -2.03 1.98 -10.08
N PHE A 225 -1.24 2.87 -10.67
CA PHE A 225 -1.69 3.79 -11.70
C PHE A 225 -0.86 3.64 -12.98
N THR A 226 -1.51 3.80 -14.13
CA THR A 226 -0.82 3.98 -15.40
C THR A 226 -0.56 5.47 -15.64
N VAL A 227 0.66 5.81 -16.03
CA VAL A 227 1.04 7.17 -16.42
C VAL A 227 0.43 7.51 -17.78
N GLN A 228 -0.54 8.43 -17.80
CA GLN A 228 -1.29 8.83 -19.00
C GLN A 228 -0.70 10.04 -19.70
N ASN A 229 -0.05 10.93 -18.95
CA ASN A 229 0.54 12.14 -19.50
C ASN A 229 1.64 12.67 -18.57
N VAL A 230 2.68 13.26 -19.15
CA VAL A 230 3.74 13.99 -18.43
C VAL A 230 3.99 15.28 -19.18
N LYS A 231 3.78 16.42 -18.52
CA LYS A 231 3.93 17.74 -19.10
C LYS A 231 4.77 18.61 -18.19
N ASP A 232 5.80 19.24 -18.76
CA ASP A 232 6.54 20.29 -18.09
C ASP A 232 5.82 21.64 -18.35
N SER A 233 5.41 22.31 -17.28
CA SER A 233 4.77 23.64 -17.33
C SER A 233 5.36 24.53 -16.24
N GLU A 234 4.53 25.27 -15.49
CA GLU A 234 4.94 25.93 -14.24
C GLU A 234 5.42 24.90 -13.20
N HIS A 235 4.70 23.79 -13.12
CA HIS A 235 5.10 22.58 -12.41
C HIS A 235 5.12 21.39 -13.36
N ARG A 236 5.78 20.30 -12.96
CA ARG A 236 5.67 19.05 -13.70
C ARG A 236 4.31 18.41 -13.43
N GLU A 237 3.45 18.39 -14.43
CA GLU A 237 2.14 17.79 -14.36
C GLU A 237 2.18 16.33 -14.79
N ILE A 238 1.75 15.41 -13.92
CA ILE A 238 1.70 13.97 -14.18
C ILE A 238 0.25 13.50 -14.04
N THR A 239 -0.33 13.03 -15.14
CA THR A 239 -1.69 12.45 -15.13
C THR A 239 -1.61 10.95 -14.92
N LEU A 240 -2.33 10.46 -13.93
CA LEU A 240 -2.38 9.07 -13.49
C LEU A 240 -3.81 8.54 -13.59
N ASN A 241 -3.97 7.35 -14.16
CA ASN A 241 -5.26 6.65 -14.18
C ASN A 241 -5.14 5.33 -13.43
N HIS A 242 -6.14 5.00 -12.61
CA HIS A 242 -6.22 3.69 -11.96
C HIS A 242 -5.96 2.55 -12.96
N SER A 243 -5.07 1.65 -12.59
CA SER A 243 -4.81 0.41 -13.33
C SER A 243 -5.40 -0.79 -12.58
N ARG A 244 -4.90 -1.05 -11.37
CA ARG A 244 -5.33 -2.16 -10.52
C ARG A 244 -4.97 -1.91 -9.07
N PHE A 245 -5.49 -2.75 -8.19
CA PHE A 245 -4.92 -2.94 -6.85
C PHE A 245 -3.85 -4.02 -6.92
N LEU A 246 -2.71 -3.79 -6.26
CA LEU A 246 -1.63 -4.74 -6.16
C LEU A 246 -1.00 -4.61 -4.78
N SER A 247 -0.90 -5.73 -4.07
CA SER A 247 -0.15 -5.85 -2.81
C SER A 247 0.99 -6.84 -3.00
N ASN A 248 2.17 -6.49 -2.49
CA ASN A 248 3.30 -7.41 -2.37
C ASN A 248 3.20 -8.25 -1.08
N HIS A 249 2.30 -7.88 -0.17
CA HIS A 249 2.08 -8.52 1.11
C HIS A 249 0.77 -9.31 1.10
N HIS A 250 0.77 -10.43 1.79
CA HIS A 250 -0.41 -11.27 1.95
C HIS A 250 -0.49 -11.64 3.42
N CYS A 251 -1.11 -10.77 4.22
CA CYS A 251 -1.26 -10.99 5.65
C CYS A 251 0.07 -11.20 6.38
N SER A 252 1.07 -10.38 6.03
CA SER A 252 2.48 -10.53 6.45
C SER A 252 2.71 -10.33 7.95
N PHE A 253 1.68 -9.90 8.68
CA PHE A 253 1.68 -9.91 10.14
C PHE A 253 1.72 -11.33 10.73
N PHE A 254 1.11 -12.30 10.05
CA PHE A 254 1.00 -13.66 10.55
C PHE A 254 2.07 -14.57 9.93
N HIS A 255 2.49 -15.58 10.68
CA HIS A 255 3.19 -16.69 10.04
C HIS A 255 2.22 -17.45 9.15
N ARG A 256 2.73 -18.02 8.05
CA ARG A 256 1.93 -18.79 7.09
C ARG A 256 1.15 -19.95 7.74
N SER A 257 1.68 -20.50 8.84
CA SER A 257 1.03 -21.54 9.65
C SER A 257 -0.23 -21.06 10.35
N ASP A 258 -0.36 -19.76 10.58
CA ASP A 258 -1.42 -19.19 11.38
C ASP A 258 -2.57 -18.67 10.51
N LEU A 259 -2.40 -18.67 9.19
CA LEU A 259 -3.45 -18.31 8.23
C LEU A 259 -4.37 -19.51 7.97
N PRO A 260 -5.67 -19.28 7.69
CA PRO A 260 -6.53 -20.35 7.17
C PRO A 260 -5.86 -20.99 5.94
N PRO A 261 -6.03 -22.31 5.72
CA PRO A 261 -5.53 -22.92 4.50
C PRO A 261 -6.14 -22.19 3.30
N ASP A 262 -5.27 -21.69 2.42
CA ASP A 262 -5.64 -21.03 1.17
C ASP A 262 -6.79 -21.81 0.51
N GLY A 263 -7.85 -21.10 0.10
CA GLY A 263 -9.05 -21.68 -0.54
C GLY A 263 -8.75 -22.47 -1.82
N SER A 264 -7.49 -22.51 -2.27
CA SER A 264 -6.98 -23.52 -3.20
C SER A 264 -6.82 -24.86 -2.47
N SER A 265 -7.96 -25.50 -2.20
CA SER A 265 -7.97 -26.89 -1.74
C SER A 265 -7.37 -27.77 -2.84
N ALA A 266 -6.06 -28.03 -2.71
CA ALA A 266 -5.49 -29.24 -3.25
C ALA A 266 -6.43 -30.39 -2.84
N PRO A 267 -6.95 -31.19 -3.79
CA PRO A 267 -7.87 -32.26 -3.46
C PRO A 267 -7.22 -33.14 -2.40
N PRO A 268 -7.96 -33.59 -1.38
CA PRO A 268 -7.41 -34.35 -0.26
C PRO A 268 -6.60 -35.54 -0.79
N LEU A 269 -5.61 -35.97 -0.02
CA LEU A 269 -4.68 -37.02 -0.45
C LEU A 269 -5.41 -38.28 -0.95
N SER A 270 -6.55 -38.61 -0.35
CA SER A 270 -7.47 -39.66 -0.78
C SER A 270 -7.98 -39.47 -2.21
N PHE A 271 -8.37 -38.26 -2.59
CA PHE A 271 -8.88 -37.93 -3.92
C PHE A 271 -7.77 -37.92 -4.98
N ARG A 272 -6.54 -37.52 -4.60
CA ARG A 272 -5.36 -37.64 -5.48
C ARG A 272 -4.97 -39.10 -5.74
N ILE A 273 -5.04 -39.93 -4.70
CA ILE A 273 -4.80 -41.38 -4.82
C ILE A 273 -5.89 -41.99 -5.71
N LEU A 274 -7.17 -41.62 -5.51
CA LEU A 274 -8.27 -42.11 -6.34
C LEU A 274 -8.07 -41.78 -7.82
N LEU A 275 -7.69 -40.54 -8.15
CA LEU A 275 -7.42 -40.14 -9.54
C LEU A 275 -6.23 -40.91 -10.15
N ALA A 276 -5.18 -41.16 -9.37
CA ALA A 276 -4.04 -41.95 -9.83
C ALA A 276 -4.41 -43.42 -10.08
N VAL A 277 -5.20 -44.02 -9.18
CA VAL A 277 -5.71 -45.39 -9.32
C VAL A 277 -6.63 -45.50 -10.52
N MET A 278 -7.55 -44.56 -10.71
CA MET A 278 -8.46 -44.54 -11.86
C MET A 278 -7.69 -44.40 -13.18
N SER A 279 -6.68 -43.54 -13.24
CA SER A 279 -5.82 -43.40 -14.42
C SER A 279 -5.04 -44.69 -14.73
N TYR A 280 -4.53 -45.37 -13.70
CA TYR A 280 -3.84 -46.65 -13.84
C TYR A 280 -4.77 -47.77 -14.31
N VAL A 281 -5.98 -47.87 -13.74
CA VAL A 281 -6.99 -48.84 -14.18
C VAL A 281 -7.40 -48.58 -15.62
N LEU A 282 -7.65 -47.33 -15.99
CA LEU A 282 -8.05 -46.95 -17.35
C LEU A 282 -6.94 -47.26 -18.37
N SER A 283 -5.68 -46.99 -18.01
CA SER A 283 -4.52 -47.30 -18.86
C SER A 283 -4.38 -48.80 -19.09
N ASN A 284 -4.56 -49.62 -18.05
CA ASN A 284 -4.54 -51.08 -18.18
C ASN A 284 -5.74 -51.61 -18.97
N LEU A 285 -6.92 -51.02 -18.81
CA LEU A 285 -8.12 -51.41 -19.56
C LEU A 285 -7.99 -51.10 -21.05
N LEU A 286 -7.34 -49.98 -21.40
CA LEU A 286 -7.05 -49.59 -22.79
C LEU A 286 -5.97 -50.46 -23.45
N LEU A 287 -5.12 -51.12 -22.65
CA LEU A 287 -4.07 -52.05 -23.11
C LEU A 287 -4.56 -53.51 -23.21
N MET A 288 -5.78 -53.81 -22.76
CA MET A 288 -6.36 -55.15 -22.90
C MET A 288 -6.86 -55.37 -24.34
N ASN A 289 -6.14 -56.20 -25.09
CA ASN A 289 -6.64 -56.77 -26.34
C ASN A 289 -7.74 -57.82 -26.05
N ALA A 290 -8.68 -57.96 -26.98
CA ALA A 290 -9.92 -58.74 -26.86
C ALA A 290 -9.76 -60.28 -26.71
N THR A 291 -8.61 -60.79 -26.27
CA THR A 291 -8.35 -62.22 -26.13
C THR A 291 -8.08 -62.71 -24.70
N ASP A 292 -8.05 -61.84 -23.68
CA ASP A 292 -7.78 -62.24 -22.28
C ASP A 292 -8.91 -61.82 -21.30
N VAL A 293 -10.16 -62.16 -21.62
CA VAL A 293 -11.34 -61.74 -20.82
C VAL A 293 -11.63 -62.66 -19.62
N GLU A 294 -11.11 -63.89 -19.56
CA GLU A 294 -11.50 -64.86 -18.52
C GLU A 294 -10.64 -64.87 -17.25
N SER A 295 -9.45 -64.25 -17.26
CA SER A 295 -8.55 -64.24 -16.09
C SER A 295 -8.44 -62.89 -15.35
N SER A 296 -8.74 -61.76 -16.00
CA SER A 296 -8.55 -60.43 -15.37
C SER A 296 -9.78 -59.91 -14.63
N SER A 297 -10.97 -60.43 -14.97
CA SER A 297 -12.25 -59.96 -14.44
C SER A 297 -12.37 -60.13 -12.93
N SER A 298 -11.76 -61.18 -12.37
CA SER A 298 -11.77 -61.43 -10.92
C SER A 298 -10.98 -60.38 -10.14
N LEU A 299 -9.78 -60.01 -10.56
CA LEU A 299 -8.92 -59.05 -9.83
C LEU A 299 -9.47 -57.62 -9.91
N THR A 300 -10.01 -57.22 -11.06
CA THR A 300 -10.63 -55.90 -11.23
C THR A 300 -11.93 -55.74 -10.46
N LEU A 301 -12.76 -56.79 -10.37
CA LEU A 301 -13.98 -56.74 -9.53
C LEU A 301 -13.64 -56.69 -8.04
N THR A 302 -12.64 -57.44 -7.57
CA THR A 302 -12.22 -57.39 -6.17
C THR A 302 -11.67 -56.01 -5.79
N LEU A 303 -10.92 -55.36 -6.68
CA LEU A 303 -10.39 -54.01 -6.43
C LEU A 303 -11.50 -52.93 -6.45
N LEU A 304 -12.52 -53.07 -7.31
CA LEU A 304 -13.69 -52.18 -7.31
C LEU A 304 -14.53 -52.35 -6.03
N ALA A 305 -14.72 -53.58 -5.56
CA ALA A 305 -15.47 -53.85 -4.34
C ALA A 305 -14.79 -53.25 -3.09
N LEU A 306 -13.45 -53.36 -2.99
CA LEU A 306 -12.66 -52.75 -1.92
C LEU A 306 -12.70 -51.21 -1.95
N LEU A 307 -12.84 -50.60 -3.14
CA LEU A 307 -12.96 -49.14 -3.27
C LEU A 307 -14.34 -48.63 -2.82
N VAL A 308 -15.41 -49.40 -3.08
CA VAL A 308 -16.77 -49.05 -2.63
C VAL A 308 -16.91 -49.15 -1.10
N GLU A 309 -16.28 -50.14 -0.46
CA GLU A 309 -16.28 -50.28 1.01
C GLU A 309 -15.45 -49.20 1.74
N SER A 310 -14.56 -48.50 1.04
CA SER A 310 -13.74 -47.41 1.59
C SER A 310 -14.34 -46.00 1.45
N ALA A 311 -15.51 -45.91 0.81
CA ALA A 311 -16.17 -44.65 0.47
C ALA A 311 -17.44 -44.35 1.32
N ASP A 312 -17.79 -45.22 2.27
CA ASP A 312 -18.76 -44.97 3.35
C ASP A 312 -18.07 -44.50 4.65
#